data_AF-A0A416WHI1-F1
#
_entry.id   AF-A0A416WHI1-F1
#
_cell.length_a   1.000
_cell.length_b   1.000
_cell.length_c   1.000
_cell.angle_alpha   90.00
_cell.angle_beta   90.00
_cell.angle_gamma   90.00
#
_symmetry.space_group_name_H-M   'P 1'
#
loop_
_entity.id
_entity.type
_entity.pdbx_description
1 polymer ?
#
loop_
_entity_poly.entity_id
_entity_poly.type
_entity_poly.pdbx_seq_one_letter_code
_entity_poly.pdbx_strand_id
1 'polypeptide(L)'
;MPLEEQFIKRNGELQQKVKEEIEKVKEGQSERNIVQLQTILSELQTSSRQKNIILSYPRIIIDSWDYSDYLGMELVELAELYKKI
;
A
#
# COMPACT_ATOMS: atom_id res chain seq x y z
N MET A 1 -9.53 0.93 -20.38
CA MET A 1 -9.44 -0.21 -19.44
C MET A 1 -10.40 0.03 -18.28
N PRO A 2 -11.07 -1.01 -17.75
CA PRO A 2 -11.86 -0.92 -16.53
C PRO A 2 -11.01 -0.42 -15.37
N LEU A 3 -11.58 0.43 -14.50
CA LEU A 3 -10.95 0.89 -13.27
C LEU A 3 -10.49 -0.28 -12.38
N GLU A 4 -11.26 -1.37 -12.42
CA GLU A 4 -11.02 -2.59 -11.65
C GLU A 4 -9.77 -3.35 -12.10
N GLU A 5 -9.50 -3.44 -13.41
CA GLU A 5 -8.26 -4.04 -13.94
C GLU A 5 -7.04 -3.19 -13.57
N GLN A 6 -7.16 -1.86 -13.66
CA GLN A 6 -6.09 -0.95 -13.24
C GLN A 6 -5.79 -1.08 -11.75
N PHE A 7 -6.83 -1.21 -10.93
CA PHE A 7 -6.69 -1.47 -9.50
C PHE A 7 -5.96 -2.77 -9.23
N ILE A 8 -6.40 -3.89 -9.82
CA ILE A 8 -5.78 -5.21 -9.59
C ILE A 8 -4.31 -5.18 -9.98
N LYS A 9 -3.98 -4.58 -11.13
CA LYS A 9 -2.60 -4.45 -11.61
C LYS A 9 -1.74 -3.61 -10.65
N ARG A 10 -2.17 -2.39 -10.32
CA ARG A 10 -1.43 -1.50 -9.40
C ARG A 10 -1.34 -2.08 -7.99
N ASN A 11 -2.38 -2.75 -7.51
CA ASN A 11 -2.38 -3.41 -6.20
C ASN A 11 -1.32 -4.51 -6.15
N GLY A 12 -1.20 -5.33 -7.20
CA GLY A 12 -0.14 -6.34 -7.30
C GLY A 12 1.27 -5.72 -7.27
N GLU A 13 1.51 -4.66 -8.05
CA GLU A 13 2.78 -3.94 -8.09
C GLU A 13 3.13 -3.33 -6.72
N LEU A 14 2.16 -2.69 -6.06
CA LEU A 14 2.32 -2.10 -4.74
C LEU A 14 2.58 -3.12 -3.65
N GLN A 15 1.89 -4.27 -3.67
CA GLN A 15 2.16 -5.36 -2.72
C GLN A 15 3.60 -5.84 -2.82
N GLN A 16 4.15 -5.93 -4.04
CA GLN A 16 5.53 -6.35 -4.24
C GLN A 16 6.51 -5.31 -3.72
N LYS A 17 6.31 -4.02 -4.04
CA LYS A 17 7.14 -2.93 -3.50
C LYS A 17 7.11 -2.84 -1.97
N VAL A 18 5.93 -3.03 -1.36
CA VAL A 18 5.79 -3.05 0.11
C VAL A 18 6.55 -4.25 0.70
N LYS A 19 6.54 -5.42 0.06
CA LYS A 19 7.36 -6.57 0.50
C LYS A 19 8.85 -6.28 0.42
N GLU A 20 9.30 -5.68 -0.68
CA GLU A 20 10.70 -5.29 -0.86
C GLU A 20 11.13 -4.30 0.24
N GLU A 21 10.31 -3.31 0.57
CA GLU A 21 10.60 -2.42 1.70
C GLU A 21 10.59 -3.14 3.05
N ILE A 22 9.68 -4.11 3.27
CA ILE A 22 9.71 -4.95 4.49
C ILE A 22 11.03 -5.71 4.59
N GLU A 23 11.54 -6.24 3.49
CA GLU A 23 12.83 -6.93 3.45
C GLU A 23 13.98 -5.96 3.73
N LYS A 24 14.01 -4.77 3.12
CA LYS A 24 15.02 -3.75 3.43
C LYS A 24 15.00 -3.31 4.89
N VAL A 25 13.81 -3.14 5.48
CA VAL A 25 13.66 -2.86 6.91
C VAL A 25 14.20 -4.01 7.75
N LYS A 26 13.90 -5.26 7.39
CA LYS A 26 14.45 -6.44 8.07
C LYS A 26 15.96 -6.54 7.96
N GLU A 27 16.53 -6.15 6.82
CA GLU A 27 17.97 -6.09 6.58
C GLU A 27 18.64 -4.89 7.27
N GLY A 28 17.87 -4.02 7.93
CA GLY A 28 18.37 -2.83 8.61
C GLY A 28 18.75 -1.68 7.67
N GLN A 29 18.35 -1.75 6.40
CA GLN A 29 18.58 -0.69 5.39
C GLN A 29 17.55 0.45 5.49
N SER A 30 16.52 0.28 6.30
CA SER A 30 15.40 1.23 6.38
C SER A 30 14.87 1.25 7.81
N GLU A 31 14.79 2.44 8.42
CA GLU A 31 14.23 2.64 9.78
C GLU A 31 12.69 2.68 9.78
N ARG A 32 12.07 2.41 8.63
CA ARG A 32 10.62 2.37 8.49
C ARG A 32 10.00 1.33 9.40
N ASN A 33 8.83 1.66 9.92
CA ASN A 33 8.13 0.77 10.82
C ASN A 33 7.57 -0.44 10.06
N ILE A 34 8.18 -1.60 10.27
CA ILE A 34 7.78 -2.88 9.65
C ILE A 34 6.31 -3.24 9.93
N VAL A 35 5.80 -2.85 11.11
CA VAL A 35 4.42 -3.12 11.51
C VAL A 35 3.45 -2.34 10.62
N GLN A 36 3.80 -1.10 10.27
CA GLN A 36 3.01 -0.30 9.36
C GLN A 36 3.00 -0.93 7.98
N LEU A 37 4.17 -1.21 7.41
CA LEU A 37 4.30 -1.88 6.10
C LEU A 37 3.51 -3.20 6.03
N GLN A 38 3.60 -4.04 7.06
CA GLN A 38 2.81 -5.28 7.13
C GLN A 38 1.31 -5.01 7.17
N THR A 39 0.87 -4.01 7.92
CA THR A 39 -0.54 -3.59 7.96
C THR A 39 -1.02 -3.17 6.58
N ILE A 40 -0.24 -2.35 5.86
CA ILE A 40 -0.54 -1.93 4.48
C ILE A 40 -0.66 -3.16 3.57
N LEU A 41 0.30 -4.08 3.64
CA LEU A 41 0.31 -5.29 2.82
C LEU A 41 -0.95 -6.14 3.05
N SER A 42 -1.31 -6.35 4.32
CA SER A 42 -2.51 -7.10 4.68
C SER A 42 -3.78 -6.41 4.22
N GLU A 43 -3.87 -5.09 4.32
CA GLU A 43 -5.01 -4.32 3.79
C GLU A 43 -5.08 -4.40 2.27
N LEU A 44 -3.95 -4.28 1.56
CA LEU A 44 -3.88 -4.43 0.10
C LEU A 44 -4.33 -5.82 -0.35
N GLN A 45 -3.89 -6.87 0.33
CA GLN A 45 -4.32 -8.24 0.04
C GLN A 45 -5.80 -8.46 0.32
N THR A 46 -6.30 -7.91 1.43
CA THR A 46 -7.72 -7.98 1.77
C THR A 46 -8.54 -7.18 0.77
N SER A 47 -8.08 -6.03 0.29
CA SER A 47 -8.80 -5.18 -0.69
C SER A 47 -8.95 -5.86 -2.04
N SER A 48 -8.01 -6.74 -2.38
CA SER A 48 -8.08 -7.57 -3.58
C SER A 48 -9.05 -8.75 -3.44
N ARG A 49 -9.32 -9.22 -2.22
CA ARG A 49 -10.18 -10.39 -1.94
C ARG A 49 -11.59 -10.02 -1.52
N GLN A 50 -11.73 -8.91 -0.80
CA GLN A 50 -12.96 -8.35 -0.28
C GLN A 50 -13.14 -6.93 -0.83
N LYS A 51 -14.26 -6.71 -1.49
CA LYS A 51 -14.75 -5.37 -1.83
C LYS A 51 -15.35 -4.73 -0.58
N ASN A 52 -15.32 -3.40 -0.46
CA ASN A 52 -15.81 -2.62 0.68
C ASN A 52 -14.99 -2.64 1.98
N ILE A 53 -13.69 -2.92 1.95
CA ILE A 53 -12.88 -2.71 3.16
C ILE A 53 -12.42 -1.27 3.31
N ILE A 54 -12.35 -0.81 4.56
CA ILE A 54 -11.82 0.50 4.91
C ILE A 54 -10.30 0.41 4.90
N LEU A 55 -9.68 1.19 4.02
CA LEU A 55 -8.23 1.33 3.94
C LEU A 55 -7.77 2.33 5.00
N SER A 56 -7.03 1.86 6.00
CA SER A 56 -6.47 2.68 7.07
C SER A 56 -5.05 3.12 6.74
N TYR A 57 -4.36 2.35 5.87
CA TYR A 57 -3.02 2.66 5.41
C TYR A 57 -2.82 4.06 4.82
N PRO A 58 -3.78 4.72 4.14
CA PRO A 58 -3.56 6.07 3.60
C PRO A 58 -3.26 7.06 4.72
N ARG A 59 -3.95 6.96 5.87
CA ARG A 59 -3.64 7.80 7.03
C ARG A 59 -2.28 7.45 7.64
N ILE A 60 -1.95 6.17 7.73
CA ILE A 60 -0.66 5.71 8.26
C ILE A 60 0.50 6.29 7.44
N ILE A 61 0.37 6.30 6.11
CA ILE A 61 1.38 6.89 5.23
C ILE A 61 1.46 8.39 5.44
N ILE A 62 0.34 9.10 5.45
CA ILE A 62 0.33 10.56 5.63
C ILE A 62 0.90 10.99 6.99
N ASP A 63 0.63 10.19 8.03
CA ASP A 63 0.97 10.51 9.42
C ASP A 63 2.37 10.03 9.82
N SER A 64 2.86 8.95 9.22
CA SER A 64 4.11 8.28 9.62
C SER A 64 5.15 8.13 8.53
N TRP A 65 4.80 8.31 7.25
CA TRP A 65 5.76 8.30 6.16
C TRP A 65 6.01 9.72 5.70
N ASP A 66 7.28 10.04 5.58
CA ASP A 66 7.66 11.24 4.87
C ASP A 66 7.22 11.08 3.41
N TYR A 67 6.43 12.03 2.90
CA TYR A 67 5.89 12.06 1.52
C TYR A 67 6.98 11.98 0.42
N SER A 68 8.24 11.97 0.82
CA SER A 68 9.47 11.72 0.05
C SER A 68 9.45 10.41 -0.73
N ASP A 69 8.68 9.42 -0.29
CA ASP A 69 8.72 8.09 -0.88
C ASP A 69 7.60 7.85 -1.88
N TYR A 70 8.03 7.60 -3.11
CA TYR A 70 7.18 7.25 -4.26
C TYR A 70 6.14 6.16 -3.94
N LEU A 71 6.51 5.19 -3.08
CA LEU A 71 5.63 4.13 -2.62
C LEU A 71 4.41 4.65 -1.85
N GLY A 72 4.60 5.66 -0.99
CA GLY A 72 3.52 6.26 -0.21
C GLY A 72 2.49 6.96 -1.10
N MET A 73 2.95 7.71 -2.10
CA MET A 73 2.06 8.36 -3.07
C MET A 73 1.26 7.34 -3.88
N GLU A 74 1.90 6.29 -4.41
CA GLU A 74 1.20 5.27 -5.20
C GLU A 74 0.15 4.51 -4.37
N LEU A 75 0.43 4.24 -3.10
CA LEU A 75 -0.54 3.63 -2.17
C LEU A 75 -1.75 4.53 -1.96
N VAL A 76 -1.54 5.82 -1.70
CA VAL A 76 -2.64 6.78 -1.52
C VAL A 76 -3.47 6.89 -2.81
N GLU A 77 -2.82 6.95 -3.97
CA GLU A 77 -3.50 6.97 -5.27
C GLU A 77 -4.35 5.69 -5.49
N LEU A 78 -3.82 4.53 -5.13
CA LEU A 78 -4.56 3.27 -5.19
C LEU A 78 -5.79 3.28 -4.26
N ALA A 79 -5.66 3.84 -3.06
CA ALA A 79 -6.78 3.94 -2.13
C ALA A 79 -7.89 4.87 -2.65
N GLU A 80 -7.53 5.97 -3.29
CA GLU A 80 -8.49 6.83 -3.97
C GLU A 80 -9.16 6.13 -5.15
N LEU A 81 -8.39 5.34 -5.89
CA LEU A 81 -8.90 4.56 -7.02
C LEU A 81 -9.86 3.47 -6.53
N TYR A 82 -9.56 2.80 -5.42
CA TYR A 82 -10.46 1.84 -4.77
C TYR A 82 -11.78 2.47 -4.32
N LYS A 83 -11.76 3.70 -3.79
CA LYS A 83 -13.00 4.44 -3.43
C LYS A 83 -13.90 4.76 -4.62
N LYS A 84 -13.37 4.73 -5.84
CA LYS A 84 -14.10 5.04 -7.08
C LYS A 84 -14.68 3.79 -7.77
N ILE A 85 -14.37 2.58 -7.26
CA ILE A 85 -14.87 1.28 -7.75
C ILE A 85 -15.98 0.80 -6.82
#